data_AF-A0A800GA29-F1
#
_entry.id   AF-A0A800GA29-F1
#
_cell.length_a   1.000
_cell.length_b   1.000
_cell.length_c   1.000
_cell.angle_alpha   90.00
_cell.angle_beta   90.00
_cell.angle_gamma   90.00
#
_symmetry.space_group_name_H-M   'P 1'
#
loop_
_entity.id
_entity.type
_entity.pdbx_description
1 polymer ?
#
loop_
_entity_poly.entity_id
_entity_poly.type
_entity_poly.pdbx_seq_one_letter_code
_entity_poly.pdbx_strand_id
1 'polypeptide(L)'
;MSVSWDDLEIGSRVEALETFEVQMGMGAPVGSGSFNIEAGDTGEVTVKRRAGKLHWFVIKWDRLGRTFNLNVDQFDLIQPAKD
;
A
#
# COMPACT_ATOMS: atom_id res chain seq x y z
N MET A 1 -0.94 -9.31 -14.05
CA MET A 1 -0.43 -8.00 -14.54
C MET A 1 0.05 -7.27 -13.32
N SER A 2 1.28 -6.74 -13.36
CA SER A 2 1.85 -5.91 -12.30
C SER A 2 1.16 -4.54 -12.30
N VAL A 3 0.84 -4.01 -11.12
CA VAL A 3 0.35 -2.62 -10.99
C VAL A 3 1.53 -1.66 -11.18
N SER A 4 1.34 -0.67 -12.04
CA SER A 4 2.25 0.44 -12.21
C SER A 4 1.78 1.67 -11.43
N TRP A 5 2.66 2.66 -11.27
CA TRP A 5 2.33 3.91 -10.60
C TRP A 5 1.17 4.67 -11.29
N ASP A 6 1.02 4.50 -12.61
CA ASP A 6 0.01 5.20 -13.40
C ASP A 6 -1.37 4.52 -13.35
N ASP A 7 -1.47 3.29 -12.84
CA ASP A 7 -2.72 2.52 -12.86
C ASP A 7 -3.69 2.88 -11.72
N LEU A 8 -3.19 3.52 -10.66
CA LEU A 8 -3.98 3.85 -9.48
C LEU A 8 -3.98 5.35 -9.22
N GLU A 9 -5.10 5.87 -8.73
CA GLU A 9 -5.27 7.26 -8.30
C GLU A 9 -5.71 7.33 -6.83
N ILE A 10 -5.70 8.54 -6.26
CA ILE A 10 -6.30 8.74 -4.93
C ILE A 10 -7.79 8.38 -5.01
N GLY A 11 -8.25 7.57 -4.05
CA GLY A 11 -9.60 6.99 -4.02
C GLY A 11 -9.72 5.62 -4.70
N SER A 12 -8.70 5.17 -5.44
CA SER A 12 -8.69 3.82 -6.00
C SER A 12 -8.71 2.76 -4.90
N ARG A 13 -9.52 1.72 -5.11
CA ARG A 13 -9.58 0.54 -4.25
C ARG A 13 -8.60 -0.52 -4.72
N VAL A 14 -7.92 -1.14 -3.78
CA VAL A 14 -6.94 -2.20 -4.04
C VAL A 14 -7.21 -3.42 -3.18
N GLU A 15 -6.71 -4.56 -3.64
CA GLU A 15 -6.70 -5.82 -2.91
C GLU A 15 -5.25 -6.35 -2.85
N ALA A 16 -4.84 -6.89 -1.70
CA ALA A 16 -3.57 -7.58 -1.54
C ALA A 16 -3.60 -8.97 -2.19
N LEU A 17 -2.66 -9.24 -3.08
CA LEU A 17 -2.52 -10.52 -3.78
C LEU A 17 -1.88 -11.60 -2.90
N GLU A 18 -1.01 -11.20 -1.99
CA GLU A 18 -0.33 -12.09 -1.04
C GLU A 18 -0.15 -11.42 0.32
N THR A 19 0.31 -12.20 1.32
CA THR A 19 0.61 -11.67 2.64
C THR A 19 1.99 -11.05 2.66
N PHE A 20 2.11 -9.79 3.09
CA PHE A 20 3.40 -9.09 3.19
C PHE A 20 3.50 -8.18 4.40
N GLU A 21 4.73 -7.98 4.86
CA GLU A 21 5.04 -7.09 5.97
C GLU A 21 5.03 -5.62 5.51
N VAL A 22 4.41 -4.77 6.31
CA VAL A 22 4.48 -3.31 6.21
C VAL A 22 4.95 -2.71 7.53
N GLN A 23 5.66 -1.59 7.41
CA GLN A 23 6.21 -0.87 8.54
C GLN A 23 5.56 0.50 8.66
N MET A 24 5.40 0.98 9.89
CA MET A 24 5.04 2.37 10.15
C MET A 24 6.06 3.30 9.49
N GLY A 25 5.58 4.29 8.73
CA GLY A 25 6.42 5.18 7.93
C GLY A 25 7.45 5.98 8.75
N MET A 26 8.40 6.60 8.03
CA MET A 26 9.54 7.33 8.63
C MET A 26 9.12 8.36 9.68
N GLY A 27 9.68 8.23 10.89
CA GLY A 27 9.43 9.10 12.04
C GLY A 27 8.87 8.38 13.27
N ALA A 28 8.42 7.14 13.12
CA ALA A 28 8.03 6.31 14.24
C ALA A 28 9.29 5.74 14.96
N PRO A 29 9.29 5.64 16.31
CA PRO A 29 10.42 5.08 17.05
C PRO A 29 10.81 3.71 16.51
N VAL A 30 12.11 3.45 16.35
CA VAL A 30 12.63 2.13 15.97
C VAL A 30 12.04 1.08 16.93
N GLY A 31 11.24 0.15 16.40
CA GLY A 31 10.47 -0.83 17.19
C GLY A 31 8.95 -0.63 17.21
N SER A 32 8.41 0.40 16.55
CA SER A 32 6.97 0.59 16.43
C SER A 32 6.35 -0.36 15.38
N GLY A 33 6.09 -1.60 15.78
CA GLY A 33 5.18 -2.57 15.15
C GLY A 33 5.38 -2.85 13.66
N SER A 34 5.91 -4.03 13.34
CA SER A 34 5.65 -4.67 12.04
C SER A 34 4.19 -5.11 12.00
N PHE A 35 3.53 -4.92 10.85
CA PHE A 35 2.17 -5.39 10.58
C PHE A 35 2.17 -6.23 9.31
N ASN A 36 1.27 -7.20 9.24
CA ASN A 36 1.04 -7.95 8.00
C ASN A 36 -0.23 -7.45 7.33
N ILE A 37 -0.12 -7.09 6.05
CA ILE A 37 -1.26 -7.10 5.14
C ILE A 37 -1.48 -8.55 4.74
N GLU A 38 -2.69 -9.06 4.89
CA GLU A 38 -3.04 -10.45 4.57
C GLU A 38 -3.57 -10.53 3.13
N ALA A 39 -3.34 -11.66 2.46
CA ALA A 39 -3.92 -11.89 1.14
C ALA A 39 -5.44 -11.72 1.16
N GLY A 40 -5.98 -10.94 0.21
CA GLY A 40 -7.39 -10.57 0.15
C GLY A 40 -7.79 -9.37 1.02
N ASP A 41 -6.88 -8.80 1.81
CA ASP A 41 -7.13 -7.50 2.46
C ASP A 41 -7.41 -6.45 1.38
N THR A 42 -8.36 -5.57 1.65
CA THR A 42 -8.66 -4.44 0.77
C THR A 42 -8.33 -3.11 1.42
N GLY A 43 -8.10 -2.10 0.59
CA GLY A 43 -7.79 -0.76 1.06
C GLY A 43 -8.02 0.31 0.00
N GLU A 44 -7.88 1.55 0.42
CA GLU A 44 -8.02 2.73 -0.43
C GLU A 44 -6.69 3.48 -0.52
N VAL A 45 -6.30 3.86 -1.73
CA VAL A 45 -5.18 4.75 -1.97
C VAL A 45 -5.56 6.16 -1.48
N THR A 46 -4.96 6.58 -0.37
CA THR A 46 -5.22 7.89 0.24
C THR A 46 -4.22 8.96 -0.19
N VAL A 47 -3.01 8.53 -0.62
CA VAL A 47 -1.97 9.42 -1.13
C VAL A 47 -1.25 8.73 -2.28
N LYS A 48 -0.99 9.48 -3.35
CA LYS A 48 -0.10 9.12 -4.47
C LYS A 48 1.03 10.15 -4.53
N ARG A 49 2.30 9.72 -4.38
CA ARG A 49 3.45 10.63 -4.36
C ARG A 49 4.56 10.20 -5.32
N ARG A 50 5.23 11.21 -5.87
CA ARG A 50 6.42 11.10 -6.71
C ARG A 50 7.46 12.12 -6.26
N ALA A 51 8.67 11.68 -5.96
CA ALA A 51 9.83 12.51 -5.65
C ALA A 51 11.03 12.04 -6.49
N GLY A 52 11.22 12.66 -7.65
CA GLY A 52 12.22 12.23 -8.62
C GLY A 52 11.92 10.82 -9.17
N LYS A 53 12.78 9.85 -8.84
CA LYS A 53 12.63 8.43 -9.18
C LYS A 53 11.88 7.62 -8.11
N LEU A 54 11.62 8.21 -6.96
CA LEU A 54 10.86 7.56 -5.90
C LEU A 54 9.37 7.75 -6.16
N HIS A 55 8.64 6.65 -6.09
CA HIS A 55 7.20 6.60 -6.21
C HIS A 55 6.64 5.74 -5.10
N TRP A 56 5.54 6.17 -4.49
CA TRP A 56 4.86 5.37 -3.48
C TRP A 56 3.38 5.74 -3.38
N PHE A 57 2.61 4.78 -2.89
CA PHE A 57 1.23 4.97 -2.46
C PHE A 57 1.18 4.95 -0.94
N VAL A 58 0.18 5.63 -0.36
CA VAL A 58 -0.21 5.44 1.03
C VAL A 58 -1.60 4.87 1.03
N ILE A 59 -1.75 3.64 1.52
CA ILE A 59 -2.98 2.87 1.43
C ILE A 59 -3.55 2.71 2.84
N LYS A 60 -4.82 3.11 3.01
CA LYS A 60 -5.58 2.80 4.22
C LYS A 60 -6.18 1.41 4.06
N TRP A 61 -5.71 0.46 4.85
CA TRP A 61 -6.20 -0.92 4.82
C TRP A 61 -7.39 -1.07 5.75
N ASP A 62 -8.48 -1.63 5.23
CA ASP A 62 -9.76 -1.66 5.92
C ASP A 62 -9.69 -2.48 7.22
N ARG A 63 -9.10 -3.69 7.16
CA ARG A 63 -8.95 -4.58 8.32
C ARG A 63 -8.10 -3.97 9.44
N LEU A 64 -7.01 -3.30 9.07
CA LEU A 64 -6.09 -2.70 10.04
C LEU A 64 -6.54 -1.31 10.51
N GLY A 65 -7.45 -0.66 9.78
CA GLY A 65 -7.89 0.72 10.04
C GLY A 65 -6.74 1.74 9.98
N ARG A 66 -5.64 1.41 9.31
CA ARG A 66 -4.37 2.16 9.33
C ARG A 66 -3.81 2.35 7.93
N THR A 67 -2.99 3.38 7.80
CA THR A 67 -2.30 3.73 6.55
C THR A 67 -0.86 3.25 6.55
N PHE A 68 -0.44 2.60 5.48
CA PHE A 68 0.95 2.18 5.27
C PHE A 68 1.45 2.63 3.89
N ASN A 69 2.75 2.89 3.79
CA ASN A 69 3.39 3.20 2.52
C ASN A 69 3.64 1.90 1.74
N LEU A 70 3.33 1.90 0.46
CA LEU A 70 3.77 0.88 -0.49
C LEU A 70 4.70 1.54 -1.51
N ASN A 71 5.91 1.01 -1.63
CA ASN A 71 6.90 1.44 -2.60
C ASN A 71 6.77 0.63 -3.91
N VAL A 72 7.48 1.05 -4.95
CA VAL A 72 7.39 0.43 -6.29
C VAL A 72 7.66 -1.07 -6.30
N ASP A 73 8.60 -1.53 -5.48
CA ASP A 73 8.93 -2.95 -5.30
C ASP A 73 7.79 -3.78 -4.70
N GLN A 74 6.78 -3.12 -4.14
CA GLN A 74 5.60 -3.74 -3.54
C GLN A 74 4.34 -3.59 -4.39
N PHE A 75 4.39 -2.94 -5.57
CA PHE A 75 3.20 -2.77 -6.40
C PHE A 75 2.71 -4.10 -6.98
N ASP A 76 3.61 -5.06 -7.19
CA ASP A 76 3.27 -6.41 -7.64
C ASP A 76 2.47 -7.20 -6.59
N LEU A 77 2.39 -6.71 -5.35
CA LEU A 77 1.68 -7.34 -4.23
C LEU A 77 0.22 -6.92 -4.16
N ILE A 78 -0.22 -6.00 -5.02
CA ILE A 78 -1.58 -5.47 -5.03
C ILE A 78 -2.18 -5.49 -6.44
N GLN A 79 -3.50 -5.48 -6.50
CA GLN A 79 -4.26 -5.27 -7.72
C GLN A 79 -5.39 -4.27 -7.47
N PRO A 80 -5.95 -3.62 -8.52
CA PRO A 80 -7.22 -2.92 -8.38
C PRO A 80 -8.29 -3.87 -7.84
N ALA A 81 -8.99 -3.47 -6.79
CA ALA A 81 -10.10 -4.25 -6.27
C ALA A 81 -11.26 -4.19 -7.27
N LYS A 82 -11.99 -5.30 -7.41
CA LYS A 82 -13.23 -5.32 -8.18
C LYS A 82 -14.34 -4.78 -7.28
N ASP A 83 -15.07 -3.78 -7.77
CA ASP A 83 -16.31 -3.30 -7.14
C ASP A 83 -17.38 -4.41 -7.05
#